data_AF-A0A8J5MUN4-F1
#
_entry.id   AF-A0A8J5MUN4-F1
#
_cell.length_a   1.000
_cell.length_b   1.000
_cell.length_c   1.000
_cell.angle_alpha   90.00
_cell.angle_beta   90.00
_cell.angle_gamma   90.00
#
_symmetry.space_group_name_H-M   'P 1'
#
loop_
_entity.id
_entity.type
_entity.pdbx_description
1 polymer ?
#
loop_
_entity_poly.entity_id
_entity_poly.type
_entity_poly.pdbx_seq_one_letter_code
_entity_poly.pdbx_strand_id
1 'polypeptide(L)'
;MGVSWGTEGVLERGVLTFFNSRADASSGVRRRDYKYLDNSKVIPMVGGDGAMFVIQYNDGTCHRLAATPDPLHPASINRQKWVAVLNNHIRFSTHYVQHGLCVDDEDDDIVDRTVKPLGCMSDALQTATAHQQLMEQQVEEVMATLASLDLDHSQQGGVHDVIKRFSVLAGTACNMSTSLTHCLSLMKQQEEVRDLQLKEEREKVRVLEESLRVLATEHHELEESIASHVSSSGSSIYNTPANSYVSLPRPRRFFDAVSDDEFFDAFSQG
;
A
#
# COMPACT_ATOMS: atom_id res chain seq x y z
N MET A 1 -0.58 -39.63 -6.62
CA MET A 1 -2.04 -39.55 -6.38
C MET A 1 -2.24 -39.06 -4.96
N GLY A 2 -2.58 -37.78 -4.77
CA GLY A 2 -2.94 -37.23 -3.46
C GLY A 2 -4.30 -36.56 -3.59
N VAL A 3 -5.35 -37.27 -3.22
CA VAL A 3 -6.71 -36.72 -3.19
C VAL A 3 -6.90 -36.17 -1.77
N SER A 4 -6.64 -34.88 -1.55
CA SER A 4 -6.99 -34.24 -0.28
C SER A 4 -8.44 -33.80 -0.31
N TRP A 5 -9.33 -34.68 0.13
CA TRP A 5 -10.67 -34.26 0.51
C TRP A 5 -10.57 -33.43 1.80
N GLY A 6 -11.20 -32.25 1.82
CA GLY A 6 -11.46 -31.50 3.06
C GLY A 6 -10.48 -30.38 3.44
N THR A 7 -9.69 -29.83 2.51
CA THR A 7 -8.89 -28.63 2.79
C THR A 7 -9.56 -27.36 2.27
N GLU A 8 -9.61 -26.33 3.11
CA GLU A 8 -10.09 -24.99 2.75
C GLU A 8 -8.92 -24.15 2.24
N GLY A 9 -9.13 -23.46 1.12
CA GLY A 9 -8.13 -22.57 0.51
C GLY A 9 -8.46 -21.10 0.78
N VAL A 10 -7.48 -20.35 1.29
CA VAL A 10 -7.58 -18.90 1.47
C VAL A 10 -6.57 -18.21 0.56
N LEU A 11 -7.04 -17.25 -0.23
CA LEU A 11 -6.25 -16.52 -1.20
C LEU A 11 -6.07 -15.07 -0.75
N GLU A 12 -4.83 -14.68 -0.44
CA GLU A 12 -4.50 -13.33 0.06
C GLU A 12 -3.17 -12.86 -0.53
N ARG A 13 -3.13 -11.64 -1.09
CA ARG A 13 -1.90 -10.98 -1.60
C ARG A 13 -0.98 -11.85 -2.48
N GLY A 14 -1.55 -12.58 -3.44
CA GLY A 14 -0.75 -13.47 -4.28
C GLY A 14 -0.27 -14.77 -3.62
N VAL A 15 -0.73 -15.11 -2.41
CA VAL A 15 -0.44 -16.36 -1.71
C VAL A 15 -1.71 -17.18 -1.54
N LEU A 16 -1.66 -18.48 -1.87
CA LEU A 16 -2.70 -19.44 -1.59
C LEU A 16 -2.31 -20.30 -0.39
N THR A 17 -3.07 -20.22 0.69
CA THR A 17 -2.85 -20.97 1.94
C THR A 17 -3.93 -22.03 2.12
N PHE A 18 -3.54 -23.23 2.53
CA PHE A 18 -4.42 -24.36 2.77
C PHE A 18 -4.57 -24.63 4.27
N PHE A 19 -5.80 -24.92 4.70
CA PHE A 19 -6.16 -25.23 6.07
C PHE A 19 -6.92 -26.56 6.14
N ASN A 20 -6.90 -27.20 7.31
CA ASN A 20 -7.64 -28.45 7.54
C ASN A 20 -9.14 -28.24 7.78
N SER A 21 -9.56 -27.01 8.12
CA SER A 21 -10.95 -26.68 8.38
C SER A 21 -11.24 -25.19 8.13
N ARG A 22 -12.52 -24.85 7.97
CA ARG A 22 -12.97 -23.46 7.81
C ARG A 22 -12.72 -22.61 9.07
N ALA A 23 -12.81 -23.21 10.26
CA ALA A 23 -12.51 -22.53 11.51
C ALA A 23 -11.03 -22.12 11.59
N ASP A 24 -10.13 -23.03 11.19
CA ASP A 24 -8.69 -22.76 11.12
C ASP A 24 -8.40 -21.65 10.09
N ALA A 25 -9.03 -21.72 8.91
CA ALA A 25 -8.93 -20.67 7.90
C ALA A 25 -9.36 -19.29 8.42
N SER A 26 -10.47 -19.21 9.17
CA SER A 26 -10.98 -17.94 9.72
C SER A 26 -10.10 -17.35 10.82
N SER A 27 -9.41 -18.19 11.60
CA SER A 27 -8.49 -17.75 12.66
C SER A 27 -7.07 -17.49 12.15
N GLY A 28 -6.72 -18.03 10.97
CA GLY A 28 -5.37 -17.96 10.41
C GLY A 28 -4.35 -18.88 11.09
N VAL A 29 -4.79 -19.72 12.03
CA VAL A 29 -3.98 -20.64 12.85
C VAL A 29 -4.01 -22.05 12.25
N ARG A 30 -3.00 -22.89 12.51
CA ARG A 30 -2.89 -24.28 12.00
C ARG A 30 -2.96 -24.39 10.47
N ARG A 31 -2.13 -23.59 9.80
CA ARG A 31 -1.90 -23.68 8.35
C ARG A 31 -1.33 -25.05 8.02
N ARG A 32 -1.89 -25.70 7.00
CA ARG A 32 -1.39 -26.97 6.49
C ARG A 32 -0.24 -26.76 5.52
N ASP A 33 -0.43 -25.84 4.58
CA ASP A 33 0.53 -25.53 3.52
C ASP A 33 0.24 -24.14 2.93
N TYR A 34 1.18 -23.56 2.20
CA TYR A 34 0.99 -22.32 1.44
C TYR A 34 1.90 -22.26 0.21
N LYS A 35 1.44 -21.54 -0.82
CA LYS A 35 2.18 -21.36 -2.08
C LYS A 35 2.04 -19.93 -2.60
N TYR A 36 3.16 -19.35 -3.03
CA TYR A 36 3.16 -18.11 -3.81
C TYR A 36 2.65 -18.39 -5.23
N LEU A 37 1.97 -17.41 -5.81
CA LEU A 37 1.33 -17.52 -7.12
C LEU A 37 2.12 -16.85 -8.25
N ASP A 38 3.35 -16.41 -7.98
CA ASP A 38 4.24 -15.87 -9.00
C ASP A 38 4.49 -16.91 -10.09
N ASN A 39 4.38 -16.48 -11.35
CA ASN A 39 4.52 -17.31 -12.54
C ASN A 39 3.62 -18.56 -12.57
N SER A 40 2.59 -18.62 -11.72
CA SER A 40 1.68 -19.75 -11.67
C SER A 40 0.66 -19.69 -12.80
N LYS A 41 0.04 -20.83 -13.12
CA LYS A 41 -0.99 -20.92 -14.16
C LYS A 41 -2.22 -21.62 -13.63
N VAL A 42 -3.39 -21.05 -13.91
CA VAL A 42 -4.67 -21.67 -13.56
C VAL A 42 -5.30 -22.24 -14.83
N ILE A 43 -5.59 -23.54 -14.80
CA ILE A 43 -6.15 -24.29 -15.92
C ILE A 43 -7.53 -24.81 -15.50
N PRO A 44 -8.63 -24.25 -16.04
CA PRO A 44 -9.96 -24.80 -15.86
C PRO A 44 -10.02 -26.22 -16.46
N MET A 45 -10.56 -27.18 -15.70
CA MET A 45 -10.73 -28.54 -16.22
C MET A 45 -11.92 -28.57 -17.17
N VAL A 46 -11.70 -29.07 -18.39
CA VAL A 46 -12.76 -29.31 -19.37
C VAL A 46 -13.33 -30.71 -19.14
N GLY A 47 -14.64 -30.80 -18.89
CA GLY A 47 -15.33 -32.05 -18.52
C GLY A 47 -15.57 -32.20 -17.00
N GLY A 48 -16.58 -32.98 -16.62
CA GLY A 48 -17.03 -33.16 -15.23
C GLY A 48 -18.16 -32.20 -14.81
N ASP A 49 -18.29 -31.95 -13.51
CA ASP A 49 -19.32 -31.09 -12.90
C ASP A 49 -19.11 -29.57 -13.12
N GLY A 50 -17.99 -29.19 -13.77
CA GLY A 50 -17.64 -27.80 -14.03
C GLY A 50 -17.08 -27.04 -12.82
N ALA A 51 -16.90 -27.65 -11.64
CA ALA A 51 -16.36 -27.02 -10.44
C ALA A 51 -14.83 -27.01 -10.40
N MET A 52 -14.20 -27.94 -11.10
CA MET A 52 -12.78 -28.26 -10.93
C MET A 52 -11.84 -27.38 -11.76
N PHE A 53 -10.67 -27.07 -11.20
CA PHE A 53 -9.56 -26.42 -11.87
C PHE A 53 -8.22 -26.88 -11.26
N VAL A 54 -7.12 -26.65 -11.97
CA VAL A 54 -5.77 -26.97 -11.52
C VAL A 54 -4.94 -25.70 -11.48
N ILE A 55 -4.17 -25.53 -10.41
CA ILE A 55 -3.13 -24.50 -10.31
C ILE A 55 -1.79 -25.20 -10.44
N GLN A 56 -1.00 -24.77 -11.43
CA GLN A 56 0.39 -25.16 -11.61
C GLN A 56 1.29 -24.03 -11.10
N TYR A 57 2.17 -24.33 -10.16
CA TYR A 57 3.07 -23.36 -9.54
C TYR A 57 4.41 -23.28 -10.29
N ASN A 58 5.21 -22.26 -9.97
CA ASN A 58 6.54 -22.03 -10.54
C ASN A 58 7.52 -23.20 -10.28
N ASP A 59 7.40 -23.87 -9.14
CA ASP A 59 8.21 -25.02 -8.72
C ASP A 59 7.77 -26.34 -9.39
N GLY A 60 6.79 -26.28 -10.30
CA GLY A 60 6.24 -27.43 -11.00
C GLY A 60 5.22 -28.25 -10.21
N THR A 61 4.98 -27.92 -8.94
CA THR A 61 3.90 -28.55 -8.17
C THR A 61 2.53 -28.19 -8.75
N CYS A 62 1.53 -29.03 -8.53
CA CYS A 62 0.18 -28.81 -9.03
C CYS A 62 -0.85 -29.14 -7.95
N HIS A 63 -1.79 -28.22 -7.71
CA HIS A 63 -2.95 -28.45 -6.85
C HIS A 63 -4.23 -28.53 -7.67
N ARG A 64 -5.02 -29.58 -7.44
CA ARG A 64 -6.35 -29.76 -8.02
C ARG A 64 -7.39 -29.29 -7.01
N LEU A 65 -8.19 -28.30 -7.39
CA LEU A 65 -9.17 -27.66 -6.51
C LEU A 65 -10.56 -27.67 -7.15
N ALA A 66 -11.58 -27.56 -6.30
CA ALA A 66 -12.98 -27.44 -6.67
C ALA A 66 -13.54 -26.15 -6.10
N ALA A 67 -14.26 -25.37 -6.91
CA ALA A 67 -15.05 -24.28 -6.37
C ALA A 67 -16.20 -24.86 -5.52
N THR A 68 -16.44 -24.26 -4.36
CA THR A 68 -17.54 -24.68 -3.48
C THR A 68 -18.88 -24.60 -4.24
N PRO A 69 -19.74 -25.62 -4.14
CA PRO A 69 -21.08 -25.58 -4.71
C PRO A 69 -21.89 -24.42 -4.11
N ASP A 70 -22.61 -23.68 -4.96
CA ASP A 70 -23.56 -22.64 -4.55
C ASP A 70 -24.96 -23.04 -5.05
N PRO A 71 -26.00 -23.03 -4.21
CA PRO A 71 -27.37 -23.28 -4.65
C PRO A 71 -27.88 -22.29 -5.70
N LEU A 72 -27.33 -21.06 -5.74
CA LEU A 72 -27.80 -19.99 -6.64
C LEU A 72 -27.13 -20.00 -8.02
N HIS A 73 -25.92 -20.55 -8.15
CA HIS A 73 -25.13 -20.45 -9.37
C HIS A 73 -24.57 -21.81 -9.80
N PRO A 74 -24.60 -22.13 -11.11
CA PRO A 74 -23.91 -23.31 -11.63
C PRO A 74 -22.43 -23.34 -11.23
N ALA A 75 -21.92 -24.54 -10.94
CA ALA A 75 -20.52 -24.73 -10.53
C ALA A 75 -19.50 -24.15 -11.52
N SER A 76 -19.84 -24.12 -12.82
CA SER A 76 -19.04 -23.50 -13.87
C SER A 76 -18.85 -21.99 -13.68
N ILE A 77 -19.88 -21.28 -13.19
CA ILE A 77 -19.81 -19.83 -12.90
C ILE A 77 -18.92 -19.59 -11.69
N ASN A 78 -19.07 -20.37 -10.62
CA ASN A 78 -18.23 -20.24 -9.43
C ASN A 78 -16.76 -20.56 -9.74
N ARG A 79 -16.50 -21.60 -10.52
CA ARG A 79 -15.17 -21.89 -11.04
C ARG A 79 -14.62 -20.69 -11.82
N GLN A 80 -15.42 -20.10 -12.71
CA GLN A 80 -14.96 -18.95 -13.50
C GLN A 80 -14.62 -17.73 -12.63
N LYS A 81 -15.43 -17.46 -11.59
CA LYS A 81 -15.12 -16.42 -10.58
C LYS A 81 -13.79 -16.70 -9.90
N TRP A 82 -13.57 -17.92 -9.40
CA TRP A 82 -12.30 -18.31 -8.77
C TRP A 82 -11.11 -18.22 -9.72
N VAL A 83 -11.25 -18.69 -10.96
CA VAL A 83 -10.21 -18.59 -11.99
C VAL A 83 -9.85 -17.13 -12.28
N ALA A 84 -10.84 -16.23 -12.36
CA ALA A 84 -10.60 -14.80 -12.57
C ALA A 84 -9.83 -14.18 -11.39
N VAL A 85 -10.27 -14.44 -10.15
CA VAL A 85 -9.61 -13.93 -8.94
C VAL A 85 -8.19 -14.48 -8.82
N LEU A 86 -7.97 -15.78 -9.07
CA LEU A 86 -6.64 -16.40 -9.05
C LEU A 86 -5.73 -15.80 -10.13
N ASN A 87 -6.22 -15.59 -11.35
CA ASN A 87 -5.42 -14.94 -12.39
C ASN A 87 -5.03 -13.51 -12.02
N ASN A 88 -5.91 -12.76 -11.34
CA ASN A 88 -5.56 -11.44 -10.82
C ASN A 88 -4.46 -11.53 -9.76
N HIS A 89 -4.56 -12.48 -8.82
CA HIS A 89 -3.54 -12.69 -7.79
C HIS A 89 -2.22 -13.23 -8.35
N ILE A 90 -2.24 -14.03 -9.42
CA ILE A 90 -1.04 -14.46 -10.15
C ILE A 90 -0.37 -13.26 -10.79
N ARG A 91 -1.12 -12.41 -11.49
CA ARG A 91 -0.57 -11.18 -12.09
C ARG A 91 0.02 -10.27 -11.03
N PHE A 92 -0.69 -10.08 -9.92
CA PHE A 92 -0.19 -9.37 -8.74
C PHE A 92 1.12 -10.00 -8.25
N SER A 93 1.11 -11.27 -7.83
CA SER A 93 2.29 -11.95 -7.30
C SER A 93 3.46 -11.94 -8.28
N THR A 94 3.19 -12.14 -9.56
CA THR A 94 4.21 -12.13 -10.61
C THR A 94 4.80 -10.73 -10.78
N HIS A 95 3.97 -9.69 -10.78
CA HIS A 95 4.45 -8.31 -10.84
C HIS A 95 5.34 -8.01 -9.63
N TYR A 96 4.90 -8.29 -8.41
CA TYR A 96 5.67 -7.97 -7.20
C TYR A 96 6.88 -8.88 -6.96
N VAL A 97 6.88 -10.12 -7.45
CA VAL A 97 8.05 -11.03 -7.34
C VAL A 97 9.04 -10.80 -8.48
N GLN A 98 8.59 -10.51 -9.72
CA GLN A 98 9.50 -10.20 -10.83
C GLN A 98 10.05 -8.77 -10.78
N HIS A 99 9.29 -7.83 -10.23
CA HIS A 99 9.75 -6.46 -9.97
C HIS A 99 10.23 -6.28 -8.51
N GLY A 100 10.36 -7.37 -7.75
CA GLY A 100 10.87 -7.35 -6.38
C GLY A 100 12.33 -7.76 -6.35
N LEU A 101 13.21 -6.81 -6.01
CA LEU A 101 14.70 -6.85 -5.99
C LEU A 101 15.42 -6.31 -7.23
N CYS A 102 14.82 -5.41 -8.01
CA CYS A 102 15.65 -4.36 -8.62
C CYS A 102 16.04 -3.39 -7.51
N VAL A 103 17.03 -3.78 -6.72
CA VAL A 103 17.97 -2.85 -6.09
C VAL A 103 18.90 -2.40 -7.22
N ASP A 104 18.33 -1.73 -8.22
CA ASP A 104 19.13 -0.85 -9.05
C ASP A 104 18.97 0.50 -8.36
N ASP A 105 20.12 1.04 -7.97
CA ASP A 105 20.28 2.29 -7.27
C ASP A 105 19.42 3.40 -7.90
N GLU A 106 18.84 4.24 -7.04
CA GLU A 106 18.03 5.44 -7.31
C GLU A 106 16.50 5.25 -7.17
N ASP A 107 16.01 5.77 -6.03
CA ASP A 107 14.63 6.02 -5.60
C ASP A 107 13.82 4.91 -4.91
N ASP A 108 13.72 5.10 -3.60
CA ASP A 108 12.99 4.39 -2.55
C ASP A 108 11.51 4.09 -2.83
N ASP A 109 11.13 2.81 -2.74
CA ASP A 109 9.78 2.37 -2.38
C ASP A 109 9.85 1.17 -1.41
N ILE A 110 10.41 1.43 -0.23
CA ILE A 110 10.27 0.57 0.97
C ILE A 110 8.86 0.76 1.53
N VAL A 111 7.84 0.28 0.83
CA VAL A 111 6.44 0.36 1.28
C VAL A 111 5.70 -0.97 1.13
N ASP A 112 6.30 -2.06 1.60
CA ASP A 112 5.55 -3.30 1.88
C ASP A 112 5.81 -3.87 3.27
N ARG A 113 5.58 -3.05 4.31
CA ARG A 113 5.16 -3.59 5.60
C ARG A 113 3.65 -3.41 5.77
N THR A 114 2.91 -4.49 5.54
CA THR A 114 1.64 -4.79 6.21
C THR A 114 0.45 -3.85 5.96
N VAL A 115 0.30 -3.26 4.78
CA VAL A 115 -0.95 -2.54 4.46
C VAL A 115 -2.05 -3.55 4.15
N LYS A 116 -2.77 -4.05 5.18
CA LYS A 116 -4.08 -4.74 5.07
C LYS A 116 -4.89 -4.10 3.94
N PRO A 117 -5.60 -4.86 3.07
CA PRO A 117 -6.50 -4.22 2.14
C PRO A 117 -7.65 -3.69 3.00
N LEU A 118 -7.54 -2.43 3.41
CA LEU A 118 -8.65 -1.73 4.01
C LEU A 118 -9.72 -1.72 2.91
N GLY A 119 -10.94 -2.19 3.23
CA GLY A 119 -12.09 -1.97 2.35
C GLY A 119 -12.04 -0.50 1.92
N CYS A 120 -12.13 -0.24 0.62
CA CYS A 120 -11.60 1.00 0.09
C CYS A 120 -12.31 2.16 0.79
N MET A 121 -11.57 3.21 1.19
CA MET A 121 -12.16 4.39 1.85
C MET A 121 -13.39 4.90 1.08
N SER A 122 -13.37 4.72 -0.24
CA SER A 122 -14.50 4.94 -1.14
C SER A 122 -15.76 4.13 -0.76
N ASP A 123 -15.65 2.84 -0.45
CA ASP A 123 -16.79 1.99 -0.05
C ASP A 123 -17.37 2.44 1.30
N ALA A 124 -16.50 2.74 2.28
CA ALA A 124 -16.92 3.22 3.60
C ALA A 124 -17.60 4.59 3.50
N LEU A 125 -17.02 5.50 2.71
CA LEU A 125 -17.57 6.81 2.45
C LEU A 125 -18.89 6.73 1.69
N GLN A 126 -18.96 5.91 0.63
CA GLN A 126 -20.18 5.69 -0.15
C GLN A 126 -21.32 5.14 0.74
N THR A 127 -21.00 4.21 1.64
CA THR A 127 -21.96 3.68 2.61
C THR A 127 -22.45 4.76 3.58
N ALA A 128 -21.55 5.61 4.09
CA ALA A 128 -21.92 6.73 4.95
C ALA A 128 -22.79 7.76 4.21
N THR A 129 -22.46 8.09 2.96
CA THR A 129 -23.24 8.99 2.10
C THR A 129 -24.64 8.43 1.82
N ALA A 130 -24.76 7.13 1.57
CA ALA A 130 -26.06 6.48 1.38
C ALA A 130 -26.92 6.56 2.66
N HIS A 131 -26.34 6.32 3.84
CA HIS A 131 -27.05 6.47 5.11
C HIS A 131 -27.44 7.93 5.40
N GLN A 132 -26.62 8.90 5.02
CA GLN A 132 -26.95 10.32 5.15
C GLN A 132 -28.16 10.70 4.30
N GLN A 133 -28.18 10.31 3.01
CA GLN A 133 -29.29 10.59 2.11
C GLN A 133 -30.61 9.95 2.61
N LEU A 134 -30.54 8.71 3.12
CA LEU A 134 -31.69 8.05 3.71
C LEU A 134 -32.22 8.84 4.93
N MET A 135 -31.32 9.35 5.77
CA MET A 135 -31.70 10.14 6.93
C MET A 135 -32.38 11.46 6.52
N GLU A 136 -31.81 12.18 5.55
CA GLU A 136 -32.38 13.43 5.02
C GLU A 136 -33.81 13.21 4.50
N GLN A 137 -34.04 12.13 3.74
CA GLN A 137 -35.37 11.76 3.28
C GLN A 137 -36.33 11.45 4.45
N GLN A 138 -35.88 10.69 5.45
CA GLN A 138 -36.71 10.34 6.61
C GLN A 138 -37.06 11.57 7.47
N VAL A 139 -36.16 12.55 7.58
CA VAL A 139 -36.43 13.83 8.26
C VAL A 139 -37.51 14.62 7.51
N GLU A 140 -37.41 14.71 6.18
CA GLU A 140 -38.40 15.40 5.35
C GLU A 140 -39.79 14.76 5.47
N GLU A 141 -39.86 13.43 5.42
CA GLU A 141 -41.10 12.67 5.60
C GLU A 141 -41.72 12.89 6.99
N VAL A 142 -40.92 12.94 8.05
CA VAL A 142 -41.41 13.26 9.41
C VAL A 142 -41.94 14.68 9.48
N MET A 143 -41.21 15.66 8.93
CA MET A 143 -41.66 17.07 8.91
C MET A 143 -42.99 17.24 8.15
N ALA A 144 -43.15 16.56 7.02
CA ALA A 144 -44.40 16.58 6.25
C ALA A 144 -45.59 16.00 7.03
N THR A 145 -45.37 14.89 7.77
CA THR A 145 -46.42 14.33 8.64
C THR A 145 -46.76 15.23 9.81
N LEU A 146 -45.76 15.90 10.40
CA LEU A 146 -45.98 16.83 11.51
C LEU A 146 -46.80 18.05 11.05
N ALA A 147 -46.47 18.61 9.88
CA ALA A 147 -47.23 19.70 9.27
C ALA A 147 -48.67 19.29 8.94
N SER A 148 -48.88 18.04 8.51
CA SER A 148 -50.22 17.52 8.22
C SER A 148 -51.08 17.33 9.49
N LEU A 149 -50.46 17.02 10.63
CA LEU A 149 -51.15 16.88 11.92
C LEU A 149 -51.51 18.22 12.57
N ASP A 150 -50.73 19.27 12.28
CA ASP A 150 -51.00 20.64 12.73
C ASP A 150 -52.26 21.22 12.06
N LEU A 151 -52.57 20.78 10.84
CA LEU A 151 -53.71 21.22 10.05
C LEU A 151 -55.03 20.47 10.35
N ASP A 152 -54.96 19.24 10.88
CA ASP A 152 -56.11 18.33 11.02
C ASP A 152 -56.25 17.78 12.46
N HIS A 153 -56.95 18.49 13.34
CA HIS A 153 -57.15 18.13 14.76
C HIS A 153 -58.05 16.89 15.02
N SER A 154 -58.48 16.17 13.98
CA SER A 154 -59.47 15.08 14.09
C SER A 154 -58.90 13.66 13.98
N GLN A 155 -57.60 13.49 13.66
CA GLN A 155 -57.03 12.17 13.37
C GLN A 155 -56.59 11.40 14.62
N GLN A 156 -57.47 10.54 15.13
CA GLN A 156 -57.12 9.46 16.05
C GLN A 156 -56.24 8.42 15.30
N GLY A 157 -54.92 8.59 15.40
CA GLY A 157 -53.92 7.71 14.77
C GLY A 157 -52.59 8.41 14.45
N GLY A 158 -52.60 9.74 14.36
CA GLY A 158 -51.44 10.54 13.96
C GLY A 158 -50.21 10.42 14.87
N VAL A 159 -50.42 10.44 16.19
CA VAL A 159 -49.34 10.34 17.18
C VAL A 159 -48.60 9.00 17.07
N HIS A 160 -49.33 7.90 16.81
CA HIS A 160 -48.72 6.58 16.66
C HIS A 160 -47.87 6.48 15.37
N ASP A 161 -48.31 7.12 14.27
CA ASP A 161 -47.52 7.15 13.03
C ASP A 161 -46.26 8.00 13.19
N VAL A 162 -46.34 9.14 13.88
CA VAL A 162 -45.17 9.99 14.22
C VAL A 162 -44.17 9.21 15.07
N ILE A 163 -44.62 8.52 16.12
CA ILE A 163 -43.74 7.71 16.99
C ILE A 163 -43.05 6.61 16.18
N LYS A 164 -43.77 5.93 15.29
CA LYS A 164 -43.21 4.88 14.43
C LYS A 164 -42.15 5.44 13.48
N ARG A 165 -42.41 6.58 12.84
CA ARG A 165 -41.44 7.23 11.93
C ARG A 165 -40.21 7.74 12.69
N PHE A 166 -40.40 8.30 13.88
CA PHE A 166 -39.28 8.74 14.73
C PHE A 166 -38.39 7.56 15.14
N SER A 167 -38.96 6.38 15.39
CA SER A 167 -38.19 5.15 15.65
C SER A 167 -37.34 4.72 14.45
N VAL A 168 -37.85 4.85 13.23
CA VAL A 168 -37.11 4.52 11.99
C VAL A 168 -35.98 5.54 11.76
N LEU A 169 -36.27 6.82 11.98
CA LEU A 169 -35.28 7.89 11.92
C LEU A 169 -34.15 7.69 12.93
N ALA A 170 -34.49 7.35 14.19
CA ALA A 170 -33.50 7.06 15.23
C ALA A 170 -32.60 5.87 14.85
N GLY A 171 -33.16 4.79 14.30
CA GLY A 171 -32.38 3.65 13.81
C GLY A 171 -31.44 4.02 12.66
N THR A 172 -31.92 4.82 11.70
CA THR A 172 -31.12 5.31 10.57
C THR A 172 -29.99 6.23 11.03
N ALA A 173 -30.26 7.13 11.98
CA ALA A 173 -29.27 8.02 12.57
C ALA A 173 -28.18 7.24 13.34
N CYS A 174 -28.55 6.17 14.06
CA CYS A 174 -27.58 5.26 14.69
C CYS A 174 -26.68 4.56 13.66
N ASN A 175 -27.25 4.09 12.54
CA ASN A 175 -26.48 3.46 11.46
C ASN A 175 -25.52 4.45 10.79
N MET A 176 -25.96 5.69 10.55
CA MET A 176 -25.13 6.77 10.02
C MET A 176 -23.99 7.11 10.98
N SER A 177 -24.28 7.30 12.27
CA SER A 177 -23.28 7.58 13.31
C SER A 177 -22.22 6.48 13.38
N THR A 178 -22.64 5.21 13.29
CA THR A 178 -21.73 4.06 13.25
C THR A 178 -20.85 4.08 12.00
N SER A 179 -21.42 4.39 10.84
CA SER A 179 -20.70 4.48 9.57
C SER A 179 -19.68 5.62 9.56
N LEU A 180 -20.04 6.78 10.10
CA LEU A 180 -19.15 7.94 10.25
C LEU A 180 -18.03 7.65 11.25
N THR A 181 -18.34 7.00 12.37
CA THR A 181 -17.32 6.55 13.35
C THR A 181 -16.31 5.61 12.71
N HIS A 182 -16.77 4.71 11.84
CA HIS A 182 -15.90 3.84 11.05
C HIS A 182 -15.03 4.63 10.06
N CYS A 183 -15.59 5.60 9.35
CA CYS A 183 -14.82 6.49 8.46
C CYS A 183 -13.73 7.27 9.21
N LEU A 184 -14.07 7.86 10.36
CA LEU A 184 -13.09 8.58 11.20
C LEU A 184 -11.97 7.66 11.70
N SER A 185 -12.30 6.40 12.01
CA SER A 185 -11.30 5.41 12.41
C SER A 185 -10.32 5.10 11.27
N LEU A 186 -10.82 4.95 10.04
CA LEU A 186 -9.99 4.77 8.84
C LEU A 186 -9.11 5.99 8.57
N MET A 187 -9.67 7.20 8.68
CA MET A 187 -8.91 8.44 8.49
C MET A 187 -7.78 8.58 9.51
N LYS A 188 -8.06 8.30 10.78
CA LYS A 188 -7.05 8.32 11.85
C LYS A 188 -5.93 7.30 11.58
N GLN A 189 -6.30 6.09 11.18
CA GLN A 189 -5.30 5.07 10.86
C GLN A 189 -4.44 5.46 9.64
N GLN A 190 -5.04 6.10 8.63
CA GLN A 190 -4.31 6.59 7.47
C GLN A 190 -3.40 7.77 7.80
N GLU A 191 -3.77 8.61 8.78
CA GLU A 191 -2.92 9.66 9.33
C GLU A 191 -1.71 9.08 10.09
N GLU A 192 -1.92 8.06 10.93
CA GLU A 192 -0.83 7.36 11.62
C GLU A 192 0.18 6.76 10.64
N VAL A 193 -0.28 6.21 9.51
CA VAL A 193 0.61 5.72 8.44
C VAL A 193 1.40 6.85 7.80
N ARG A 194 0.76 7.98 7.45
CA ARG A 194 1.45 9.15 6.90
C ARG A 194 2.51 9.69 7.85
N ASP A 195 2.21 9.74 9.15
CA ASP A 195 3.16 10.20 10.16
C ASP A 195 4.39 9.29 10.27
N LEU A 196 4.20 7.97 10.15
CA LEU A 196 5.31 7.02 10.13
C LEU A 196 6.17 7.20 8.88
N GLN A 197 5.56 7.32 7.70
CA GLN A 197 6.27 7.59 6.44
C GLN A 197 7.06 8.89 6.53
N LEU A 198 6.45 9.96 7.05
CA LEU A 198 7.13 11.24 7.20
C LEU A 198 8.32 11.17 8.18
N LYS A 199 8.22 10.38 9.25
CA LYS A 199 9.34 10.16 10.18
C LYS A 199 10.47 9.38 9.52
N GLU A 200 10.15 8.37 8.72
CA GLU A 200 11.12 7.58 7.96
C GLU A 200 11.87 8.46 6.95
N GLU A 201 11.15 9.24 6.14
CA GLU A 201 11.75 10.18 5.19
C GLU A 201 12.66 11.20 5.89
N ARG A 202 12.24 11.74 7.04
CA ARG A 202 13.09 12.64 7.85
C ARG A 202 14.37 11.95 8.33
N GLU A 203 14.30 10.69 8.71
CA GLU A 203 15.48 9.94 9.16
C GLU A 203 16.42 9.65 7.99
N LYS A 204 15.90 9.32 6.80
CA LYS A 204 16.71 9.16 5.60
C LYS A 204 17.47 10.45 5.26
N VAL A 205 16.75 11.58 5.23
CA VAL A 205 17.38 12.90 5.01
C VAL A 205 18.45 13.16 6.05
N ARG A 206 18.18 12.91 7.33
CA ARG A 206 19.17 13.08 8.41
C ARG A 206 20.43 12.23 8.19
N VAL A 207 20.27 10.97 7.76
CA VAL A 207 21.40 10.07 7.50
C VAL A 207 22.20 10.52 6.27
N LEU A 208 21.51 10.98 5.21
CA LEU A 208 22.17 11.52 4.02
C LEU A 208 22.96 12.79 4.33
N GLU A 209 22.37 13.71 5.10
CA GLU A 209 23.05 14.93 5.57
C GLU A 209 24.29 14.60 6.41
N GLU A 210 24.20 13.61 7.31
CA GLU A 210 25.34 13.17 8.12
C GLU A 210 26.44 12.56 7.23
N SER A 211 26.06 11.70 6.28
CA SER A 211 27.00 11.06 5.36
C SER A 211 27.71 12.08 4.48
N LEU A 212 26.96 13.08 3.97
CA LEU A 212 27.51 14.19 3.20
C LEU A 212 28.49 15.03 4.03
N ARG A 213 28.15 15.31 5.30
CA ARG A 213 29.03 16.04 6.20
C ARG A 213 30.34 15.29 6.45
N VAL A 214 30.28 13.98 6.71
CA VAL A 214 31.47 13.13 6.89
C VAL A 214 32.34 13.16 5.63
N LEU A 215 31.74 12.99 4.45
CA LEU A 215 32.46 13.01 3.18
C LEU A 215 33.13 14.37 2.93
N ALA A 216 32.45 15.47 3.24
CA ALA A 216 33.03 16.81 3.13
C ALA A 216 34.22 17.00 4.08
N THR A 217 34.14 16.48 5.32
CA THR A 217 35.25 16.55 6.28
C THR A 217 36.44 15.70 5.84
N GLU A 218 36.21 14.46 5.38
CA GLU A 218 37.28 13.58 4.89
C GLU A 218 37.96 14.18 3.65
N HIS A 219 37.20 14.77 2.73
CA HIS A 219 37.76 15.45 1.58
C HIS A 219 38.67 16.61 2.00
N HIS A 220 38.23 17.44 2.94
CA HIS A 220 39.04 18.54 3.45
C HIS A 220 40.34 18.06 4.12
N GLU A 221 40.26 17.02 4.97
CA GLU A 221 41.44 16.43 5.62
C GLU A 221 42.41 15.83 4.59
N LEU A 222 41.90 15.19 3.54
CA LEU A 222 42.71 14.66 2.44
C LEU A 222 43.41 15.77 1.66
N GLU A 223 42.70 16.86 1.35
CA GLU A 223 43.29 18.03 0.70
C GLU A 223 44.42 18.64 1.55
N GLU A 224 44.23 18.77 2.86
CA GLU A 224 45.25 19.29 3.78
C GLU A 224 46.47 18.36 3.88
N SER A 225 46.24 17.04 3.91
CA SER A 225 47.30 16.03 3.91
C SER A 225 48.15 16.09 2.62
N ILE A 226 47.50 16.20 1.45
CA ILE A 226 48.21 16.35 0.17
C ILE A 226 48.98 17.68 0.13
N ALA A 227 48.36 18.78 0.52
CA ALA A 227 48.99 20.09 0.53
C ALA A 227 50.22 20.14 1.46
N SER A 228 50.15 19.52 2.63
CA SER A 228 51.27 19.42 3.58
C SER A 228 52.39 18.51 3.07
N HIS A 229 52.07 17.39 2.40
CA HIS A 229 53.07 16.50 1.79
C HIS A 229 53.81 17.17 0.62
N VAL A 230 53.10 17.91 -0.23
CA VAL A 230 53.69 18.69 -1.33
C VAL A 230 54.56 19.83 -0.79
N SER A 231 54.12 20.49 0.29
CA SER A 231 54.88 21.57 0.93
C SER A 231 56.15 21.07 1.64
N SER A 232 56.10 19.88 2.27
CA SER A 232 57.29 19.23 2.85
C SER A 232 58.25 18.70 1.79
N SER A 233 57.73 18.12 0.70
CA SER A 233 58.54 17.59 -0.41
C SER A 233 59.14 18.70 -1.30
N GLY A 234 58.63 19.93 -1.20
CA GLY A 234 59.20 21.11 -1.85
C GLY A 234 60.57 21.56 -1.32
N SER A 235 61.09 20.91 -0.26
CA SER A 235 62.40 21.24 0.33
C SER A 235 63.58 20.45 -0.25
N SER A 236 63.36 19.56 -1.23
CA SER A 236 64.44 18.74 -1.81
C SER A 236 64.43 18.72 -3.34
N ILE A 237 64.65 19.89 -3.97
CA ILE A 237 64.80 19.99 -5.44
C ILE A 237 66.20 20.52 -5.85
N TYR A 238 67.13 20.74 -4.90
CA TYR A 238 68.49 21.22 -5.24
C TYR A 238 69.56 20.13 -5.36
N ASN A 239 69.22 18.85 -5.47
CA ASN A 239 70.21 17.82 -5.76
C ASN A 239 69.61 16.68 -6.59
N THR A 240 69.51 16.88 -7.91
CA THR A 240 69.42 15.76 -8.84
C THR A 240 70.28 16.10 -10.07
N PRO A 241 71.32 15.30 -10.40
CA PRO A 241 72.18 15.58 -11.52
C PRO A 241 71.41 15.38 -12.83
N ALA A 242 71.66 16.27 -13.78
CA ALA A 242 70.99 16.37 -15.06
C ALA A 242 71.11 15.07 -15.89
N ASN A 243 70.09 14.22 -15.87
CA ASN A 243 69.69 13.39 -17.01
C ASN A 243 68.36 12.66 -16.74
N SER A 244 67.25 13.20 -17.23
CA SER A 244 66.17 12.41 -17.83
C SER A 244 65.07 13.30 -18.39
N TYR A 245 64.77 12.98 -19.64
CA TYR A 245 63.84 13.58 -20.58
C TYR A 245 62.41 13.13 -20.25
N VAL A 246 61.62 13.85 -19.47
CA VAL A 246 60.15 13.70 -19.57
C VAL A 246 59.47 15.04 -19.31
N SER A 247 59.04 15.67 -20.40
CA SER A 247 58.13 16.80 -20.38
C SER A 247 56.72 16.30 -20.08
N LEU A 248 56.10 16.75 -18.97
CA LEU A 248 54.64 16.69 -18.81
C LEU A 248 54.07 18.09 -18.48
N PRO A 249 52.87 18.43 -18.98
CA PRO A 249 52.39 19.80 -19.03
C PRO A 249 51.85 20.27 -17.67
N ARG A 250 52.17 21.52 -17.34
CA ARG A 250 51.69 22.24 -16.16
C ARG A 250 50.15 22.35 -16.18
N PRO A 251 49.40 21.92 -15.16
CA PRO A 251 47.95 22.15 -15.12
C PRO A 251 47.69 23.65 -15.00
N ARG A 252 46.82 24.15 -15.89
CA ARG A 252 46.33 25.53 -15.89
C ARG A 252 45.67 25.83 -14.55
N ARG A 253 46.12 26.89 -13.88
CA ARG A 253 45.32 27.57 -12.85
C ARG A 253 44.08 28.14 -13.52
N PHE A 254 42.92 27.53 -13.30
CA PHE A 254 41.63 28.19 -13.48
C PHE A 254 41.25 28.83 -12.15
N PHE A 255 41.79 30.02 -11.93
CA PHE A 255 41.17 30.99 -11.05
C PHE A 255 41.23 32.31 -11.83
N ASP A 256 40.15 32.63 -12.52
CA ASP A 256 39.77 34.03 -12.72
C ASP A 256 38.26 34.19 -12.98
N ALA A 257 37.68 35.05 -12.14
CA ALA A 257 36.47 35.86 -12.28
C ALA A 257 35.12 35.24 -12.69
N VAL A 258 34.21 35.09 -11.71
CA VAL A 258 33.00 35.92 -11.47
C VAL A 258 32.38 35.43 -10.14
N SER A 259 32.40 36.17 -9.03
CA SER A 259 31.50 37.29 -8.71
C SER A 259 30.04 36.99 -9.07
N ASP A 260 29.41 36.06 -8.36
CA ASP A 260 27.95 36.01 -8.21
C ASP A 260 27.61 36.04 -6.72
N ASP A 261 27.63 37.25 -6.18
CA ASP A 261 26.83 37.61 -5.02
C ASP A 261 25.35 37.62 -5.46
N GLU A 262 24.69 36.46 -5.52
CA GLU A 262 23.23 36.40 -5.62
C GLU A 262 22.66 35.26 -4.77
N PHE A 263 22.79 35.45 -3.45
CA PHE A 263 22.04 34.71 -2.45
C PHE A 263 20.58 35.18 -2.51
N PHE A 264 19.73 34.45 -3.23
CA PHE A 264 18.29 34.72 -3.25
C PHE A 264 17.65 34.19 -1.95
N ASP A 265 17.42 35.11 -1.01
CA ASP A 265 16.66 34.88 0.22
C ASP A 265 15.19 34.57 -0.12
N ALA A 266 14.86 33.30 -0.33
CA ALA A 266 13.48 32.85 -0.50
C ALA A 266 12.77 32.61 0.85
N PHE A 267 12.92 33.52 1.83
CA PHE A 267 12.10 33.56 3.04
C PHE A 267 12.00 34.99 3.58
N SER A 268 11.31 35.87 2.87
CA SER A 268 10.65 37.02 3.51
C SER A 268 9.67 37.71 2.58
N GLN A 269 8.42 37.25 2.62
CA GLN A 269 7.27 38.16 2.74
C GLN A 269 6.04 37.34 3.16
N GLY A 270 5.42 37.80 4.25
CA GLY A 270 4.09 37.37 4.68
C GLY A 270 2.98 38.11 3.95
#